data_AF-A0A8X8GDR6-F1
#
_entry.id   AF-A0A8X8GDR6-F1
#
_cell.length_a   1.000
_cell.length_b   1.000
_cell.length_c   1.000
_cell.angle_alpha   90.00
_cell.angle_beta   90.00
_cell.angle_gamma   90.00
#
_symmetry.space_group_name_H-M   'P 1'
#
loop_
_entity.id
_entity.type
_entity.pdbx_description
1 polymer ?
#
loop_
_entity_poly.entity_id
_entity_poly.type
_entity_poly.pdbx_seq_one_letter_code
_entity_poly.pdbx_strand_id
1 'polypeptide(L)'
;MNLKYFIKNLLASFIGLCALAGIVKVIFLYSSDLYEQALTVLVVMIMILGLMIVGYLNAVTAIGSKIKQPFYLHLILVAFLFVTDLAFGSSSITEVILRNLGYFAVLQLGVYFYMKRSAPKLLLN
;
A
#
# COMPACT_ATOMS: atom_id res chain seq x y z
N MET A 1 -9.06 -19.92 -5.39
CA MET A 1 -8.35 -18.87 -4.63
C MET A 1 -7.96 -19.43 -3.27
N ASN A 2 -6.71 -19.34 -2.82
CA ASN A 2 -6.33 -19.84 -1.50
C ASN A 2 -6.83 -18.84 -0.43
N LEU A 3 -7.96 -19.15 0.20
CA LEU A 3 -8.65 -18.28 1.14
C LEU A 3 -7.77 -17.91 2.35
N LYS A 4 -6.98 -18.87 2.85
CA LYS A 4 -6.07 -18.66 3.99
C LYS A 4 -4.98 -17.63 3.66
N TYR A 5 -4.41 -17.70 2.45
CA TYR A 5 -3.47 -16.66 1.97
C TYR A 5 -4.16 -15.30 1.89
N PHE A 6 -5.36 -15.25 1.31
CA PHE A 6 -6.06 -14.00 1.05
C PHE A 6 -6.42 -13.27 2.34
N ILE A 7 -7.05 -13.95 3.30
CA ILE A 7 -7.43 -13.37 4.60
C ILE A 7 -6.19 -12.89 5.36
N LYS A 8 -5.14 -13.73 5.44
CA LYS A 8 -3.92 -13.39 6.18
C LYS A 8 -3.26 -12.13 5.63
N ASN A 9 -3.05 -12.05 4.32
CA ASN A 9 -2.34 -10.93 3.72
C ASN A 9 -3.21 -9.68 3.61
N LEU A 10 -4.54 -9.81 3.48
CA LEU A 10 -5.46 -8.68 3.54
C LEU A 10 -5.41 -8.02 4.93
N LEU A 11 -5.52 -8.82 6.00
CA LEU A 11 -5.42 -8.32 7.37
C LEU A 11 -4.05 -7.73 7.67
N ALA A 12 -2.97 -8.42 7.28
CA ALA A 12 -1.62 -7.92 7.50
C ALA A 12 -1.36 -6.60 6.75
N SER A 13 -1.83 -6.50 5.50
CA SER A 13 -1.74 -5.27 4.71
C SER A 13 -2.54 -4.15 5.36
N PHE A 14 -3.77 -4.41 5.79
CA PHE A 14 -4.61 -3.42 6.45
C PHE A 14 -3.98 -2.92 7.75
N ILE A 15 -3.50 -3.81 8.61
CA ILE A 15 -2.79 -3.43 9.85
C ILE A 15 -1.53 -2.61 9.52
N GLY A 16 -0.76 -3.03 8.51
CA GLY A 16 0.40 -2.29 8.04
C GLY A 16 0.07 -0.87 7.56
N LEU A 17 -1.04 -0.70 6.85
CA LEU A 17 -1.53 0.61 6.42
C LEU A 17 -2.00 1.48 7.58
N CYS A 18 -2.72 0.90 8.54
CA CYS A 18 -3.12 1.62 9.76
C CYS A 18 -1.90 2.09 10.55
N ALA A 19 -0.88 1.23 10.69
CA ALA A 19 0.38 1.60 11.34
C ALA A 19 1.10 2.72 10.58
N LEU A 20 1.19 2.63 9.25
CA LEU A 20 1.80 3.64 8.40
C LEU A 20 1.08 5.00 8.50
N ALA A 21 -0.25 4.99 8.43
CA ALA A 21 -1.07 6.19 8.62
C ALA A 21 -0.91 6.77 10.03
N GLY A 22 -0.82 5.92 11.06
CA GLY A 22 -0.53 6.32 12.43
C GLY A 22 0.83 7.02 12.56
N ILE A 23 1.89 6.47 11.96
CA ILE A 23 3.22 7.09 11.92
C ILE A 23 3.16 8.47 11.29
N VAL A 24 2.51 8.58 10.12
CA VAL A 24 2.35 9.87 9.42
C VAL A 24 1.59 10.89 10.28
N LYS A 25 0.51 10.46 10.93
CA LYS A 25 -0.27 11.33 11.81
C LYS A 25 0.53 11.81 13.02
N VAL A 26 1.34 10.94 13.62
CA VAL A 26 2.24 11.29 14.72
C VAL A 26 3.30 12.30 14.26
N ILE A 27 3.87 12.12 13.07
CA ILE A 27 4.86 13.06 12.52
C ILE A 27 4.28 14.48 12.42
N PHE A 28 3.07 14.63 11.86
CA PHE A 28 2.40 15.93 11.76
C PHE A 28 1.93 16.49 13.10
N LEU A 29 1.56 15.62 14.06
CA LEU A 29 1.12 16.07 15.38
C LEU A 29 2.24 16.75 16.17
N TYR A 30 3.49 16.31 15.99
CA TYR A 30 4.65 16.81 16.72
C TYR A 30 5.53 17.76 15.90
N SER A 31 5.12 18.14 14.69
CA SER A 31 5.88 19.05 13.85
C SER A 31 5.58 20.52 14.12
N SER A 32 6.61 21.36 14.00
CA SER A 32 6.46 22.82 13.97
C SER A 32 6.21 23.34 12.55
N ASP A 33 5.42 24.40 12.42
CA ASP A 33 5.03 25.02 11.14
C ASP A 33 6.22 25.49 10.28
N LEU A 34 7.39 25.70 10.90
CA LEU A 34 8.63 26.13 10.24
C LEU A 34 9.16 25.17 9.17
N TYR A 35 8.73 23.91 9.17
CA TYR A 35 9.23 22.88 8.23
C TYR A 35 8.11 22.16 7.45
N GLU A 36 6.90 22.74 7.38
CA GLU A 36 5.70 22.08 6.88
C GLU A 36 5.89 21.45 5.47
N GLN A 37 6.55 22.17 4.55
CA GLN A 37 6.80 21.68 3.19
C GLN A 37 7.80 20.51 3.15
N ALA A 38 8.94 20.65 3.83
CA ALA A 38 9.97 19.61 3.87
C ALA A 38 9.45 18.34 4.56
N LEU A 39 8.65 18.51 5.61
CA LEU A 39 8.02 17.42 6.33
C LEU A 39 6.96 16.71 5.49
N THR A 40 6.17 17.47 4.73
CA THR A 40 5.19 16.90 3.79
C THR A 40 5.87 15.99 2.77
N VAL A 41 6.99 16.44 2.19
CA VAL A 41 7.78 15.61 1.25
C VAL A 41 8.28 14.33 1.93
N LEU A 42 8.84 14.44 3.14
CA LEU A 42 9.31 13.28 3.90
C LEU A 42 8.19 12.27 4.17
N VAL A 43 7.03 12.74 4.62
CA VAL A 43 5.85 11.92 4.89
C VAL A 43 5.37 11.21 3.62
N VAL A 44 5.31 11.92 2.50
CA VAL A 44 4.91 11.32 1.20
C VAL A 44 5.90 10.21 0.82
N MET A 45 7.21 10.42 1.01
CA MET A 45 8.21 9.39 0.75
C MET A 45 8.05 8.17 1.68
N ILE A 46 7.77 8.39 2.97
CA ILE A 46 7.48 7.30 3.93
C ILE A 46 6.24 6.52 3.50
N MET A 47 5.17 7.21 3.08
CA MET A 47 3.95 6.56 2.58
C MET A 47 4.24 5.70 1.34
N ILE A 48 4.97 6.23 0.36
CA ILE A 48 5.33 5.51 -0.86
C ILE A 48 6.15 4.26 -0.52
N LEU A 49 7.18 4.40 0.31
CA LEU A 49 8.03 3.29 0.71
C LEU A 49 7.25 2.22 1.49
N GLY A 50 6.41 2.64 2.45
CA GLY A 50 5.57 1.72 3.23
C GLY A 50 4.60 0.93 2.35
N LEU A 51 3.87 1.60 1.46
CA LEU A 51 2.98 0.95 0.49
C LEU A 51 3.75 -0.01 -0.43
N MET A 52 4.92 0.40 -0.91
CA MET A 52 5.75 -0.43 -1.77
C MET A 52 6.24 -1.69 -1.05
N ILE A 53 6.64 -1.59 0.23
CA ILE A 53 7.01 -2.73 1.06
C ILE A 53 5.82 -3.69 1.23
N VAL A 54 4.62 -3.18 1.52
CA VAL A 54 3.40 -4.00 1.62
C VAL A 54 3.16 -4.76 0.32
N GLY A 55 3.20 -4.07 -0.83
CA GLY A 55 3.02 -4.69 -2.13
C GLY A 55 4.07 -5.77 -2.44
N TYR A 56 5.33 -5.50 -2.10
CA TYR A 56 6.43 -6.44 -2.25
C TYR A 56 6.21 -7.70 -1.40
N LEU A 57 5.87 -7.55 -0.12
CA LEU A 57 5.63 -8.66 0.80
C LEU A 57 4.44 -9.51 0.38
N ASN A 58 3.36 -8.89 -0.11
CA ASN A 58 2.21 -9.62 -0.65
C ASN A 58 2.59 -10.49 -1.85
N ALA A 59 3.50 -10.02 -2.70
CA ALA A 59 4.04 -10.81 -3.80
C ALA A 59 4.97 -11.94 -3.31
N VAL A 60 5.83 -11.69 -2.31
CA VAL A 60 6.69 -12.71 -1.70
C VAL A 60 5.85 -13.90 -1.21
N THR A 61 4.79 -13.61 -0.44
CA THR A 61 3.98 -14.63 0.23
C THR A 61 2.95 -15.29 -0.69
N ALA A 62 2.76 -14.80 -1.93
CA ALA A 62 1.81 -15.37 -2.89
C ALA A 62 2.17 -16.82 -3.21
N ILE A 63 1.26 -17.76 -2.96
CA ILE A 63 1.50 -19.19 -3.14
C ILE A 63 1.27 -19.60 -4.61
N GLY A 64 0.39 -18.88 -5.31
CA GLY A 64 0.11 -19.10 -6.73
C GLY A 64 0.79 -18.04 -7.60
N SER A 65 0.03 -17.43 -8.51
CA SER A 65 0.54 -16.35 -9.35
C SER A 65 0.99 -15.15 -8.51
N LYS A 66 2.28 -14.85 -8.59
CA LYS A 66 2.95 -13.72 -7.94
C LYS A 66 2.46 -12.34 -8.41
N ILE A 67 1.68 -12.30 -9.50
CA ILE A 67 1.08 -11.08 -10.05
C ILE A 67 -0.43 -11.07 -9.76
N LYS A 68 -1.16 -12.11 -10.17
CA LYS A 68 -2.63 -12.11 -10.09
C LYS A 68 -3.13 -12.10 -8.64
N GLN A 69 -2.50 -12.86 -7.74
CA GLN A 69 -2.97 -12.92 -6.34
C GLN A 69 -2.81 -11.58 -5.61
N PRO A 70 -1.63 -10.93 -5.61
CA PRO A 70 -1.49 -9.59 -5.04
C PRO A 70 -2.38 -8.56 -5.72
N PHE A 71 -2.59 -8.65 -7.04
CA PHE A 71 -3.46 -7.74 -7.76
C PHE A 71 -4.89 -7.70 -7.20
N TYR A 72 -5.54 -8.86 -7.08
CA TYR A 72 -6.89 -8.95 -6.51
C TYR A 72 -6.94 -8.53 -5.04
N LEU A 73 -5.89 -8.85 -4.28
CA LEU A 73 -5.78 -8.42 -2.89
C LEU A 73 -5.70 -6.91 -2.77
N HIS A 74 -4.86 -6.25 -3.56
CA HIS A 74 -4.73 -4.80 -3.57
C HIS A 74 -6.01 -4.11 -4.05
N LEU A 75 -6.71 -4.70 -5.03
CA LEU A 75 -7.97 -4.16 -5.52
C LEU A 75 -9.02 -4.13 -4.42
N ILE A 76 -9.17 -5.24 -3.70
CA ILE A 76 -10.12 -5.35 -2.58
C ILE A 76 -9.71 -4.43 -1.43
N LEU A 77 -8.42 -4.37 -1.10
CA LEU A 77 -7.89 -3.49 -0.06
C LEU A 77 -8.18 -2.01 -0.38
N VAL A 78 -7.87 -1.56 -1.59
CA VAL A 78 -8.10 -0.18 -2.02
C VAL A 78 -9.59 0.12 -2.14
N ALA A 79 -10.42 -0.84 -2.55
CA ALA A 79 -11.88 -0.66 -2.53
C ALA A 79 -12.39 -0.40 -1.10
N PHE A 80 -11.89 -1.13 -0.11
CA PHE A 80 -12.23 -0.87 1.30
C PHE A 80 -11.74 0.51 1.75
N LEU A 81 -10.51 0.88 1.43
CA LEU A 81 -9.96 2.21 1.76
C LEU A 81 -10.79 3.34 1.13
N PHE A 82 -11.20 3.16 -0.12
CA PHE A 82 -12.02 4.11 -0.85
C PHE A 82 -13.39 4.29 -0.16
N VAL A 83 -14.03 3.19 0.25
CA VAL A 83 -15.29 3.26 1.00
C VAL A 83 -15.10 3.95 2.36
N THR A 84 -14.01 3.65 3.08
CA THR A 84 -13.74 4.34 4.36
C THR A 84 -13.45 5.82 4.18
N ASP A 85 -12.74 6.19 3.11
CA ASP A 85 -12.43 7.58 2.78
C ASP A 85 -13.71 8.36 2.42
N LEU A 86 -14.64 7.75 1.69
CA LEU A 86 -15.93 8.36 1.38
C LEU A 86 -16.85 8.48 2.61
N ALA A 87 -16.81 7.49 3.51
CA ALA A 87 -17.68 7.46 4.68
C ALA A 87 -17.21 8.37 5.82
N PHE A 88 -15.89 8.52 6.01
CA PHE A 88 -15.29 9.19 7.16
C PHE A 88 -14.31 10.31 6.81
N GLY A 89 -13.97 10.48 5.53
CA GLY A 89 -13.05 11.52 5.08
C GLY A 89 -13.73 12.88 4.87
N SER A 90 -12.93 13.94 4.95
CA SER A 90 -13.35 15.33 4.65
C SER A 90 -12.83 15.84 3.30
N SER A 91 -12.06 15.01 2.57
CA SER A 91 -11.50 15.33 1.25
C SER A 91 -12.58 15.39 0.17
N SER A 92 -12.30 16.15 -0.90
CA SER A 92 -13.16 16.14 -2.09
C SER A 92 -13.16 14.76 -2.77
N ILE A 93 -14.23 14.43 -3.51
CA ILE A 93 -14.32 13.13 -4.20
C ILE A 93 -13.16 12.89 -5.18
N THR A 94 -12.70 13.95 -5.85
CA THR A 94 -11.56 13.91 -6.77
C THR A 94 -10.27 13.55 -6.04
N GLU A 95 -10.02 14.15 -4.88
CA GLU A 95 -8.86 13.80 -4.03
C GLU A 95 -8.94 12.34 -3.56
N VAL A 96 -10.12 11.89 -3.15
CA VAL A 96 -10.33 10.51 -2.70
C VAL A 96 -10.03 9.51 -3.82
N ILE A 97 -10.52 9.76 -5.04
CA ILE A 97 -10.23 8.91 -6.21
C ILE A 97 -8.73 8.90 -6.50
N LEU A 98 -8.11 10.08 -6.59
CA LEU A 98 -6.69 10.19 -6.94
C LEU A 98 -5.79 9.49 -5.91
N ARG A 99 -6.08 9.68 -4.62
CA ARG A 99 -5.35 9.05 -3.52
C ARG A 99 -5.46 7.53 -3.56
N ASN A 100 -6.65 6.97 -3.75
CA ASN A 100 -6.87 5.53 -3.77
C ASN A 100 -6.26 4.87 -5.03
N LEU A 101 -6.35 5.52 -6.19
CA LEU A 101 -5.62 5.07 -7.39
C LEU A 101 -4.10 5.12 -7.19
N GLY A 102 -3.60 6.17 -6.51
CA GLY A 102 -2.19 6.28 -6.13
C GLY A 102 -1.75 5.13 -5.22
N TYR A 103 -2.53 4.80 -4.19
CA TYR A 103 -2.26 3.65 -3.31
C TYR A 103 -2.19 2.35 -4.10
N PHE A 104 -3.15 2.12 -4.99
CA PHE A 104 -3.15 0.94 -5.85
C PHE A 104 -1.89 0.87 -6.71
N ALA A 105 -1.51 1.97 -7.37
CA ALA A 105 -0.33 2.03 -8.21
C ALA A 105 0.96 1.71 -7.43
N VAL A 106 1.15 2.32 -6.25
CA VAL A 106 2.34 2.08 -5.42
C VAL A 106 2.39 0.64 -4.89
N LEU A 107 1.25 0.08 -4.50
CA LEU A 107 1.16 -1.34 -4.13
C LEU A 107 1.57 -2.25 -5.30
N GLN A 108 1.15 -1.95 -6.54
CA GLN A 108 1.58 -2.71 -7.72
C GLN A 108 3.07 -2.52 -8.04
N LEU A 109 3.64 -1.34 -7.79
CA LEU A 109 5.08 -1.11 -7.94
C LEU A 109 5.89 -2.02 -7.00
N GLY A 110 5.43 -2.24 -5.77
CA GLY A 110 6.02 -3.21 -4.84
C GLY A 110 6.07 -4.63 -5.43
N VAL A 111 4.97 -5.06 -6.04
CA VAL A 111 4.88 -6.36 -6.75
C VAL A 111 5.88 -6.40 -7.91
N TYR A 112 5.93 -5.34 -8.71
CA TYR A 112 6.85 -5.24 -9.85
C TYR A 112 8.32 -5.38 -9.42
N PHE A 113 8.73 -4.71 -8.34
CA PHE A 113 10.10 -4.84 -7.82
C PHE A 113 10.42 -6.26 -7.38
N TYR A 114 9.48 -6.95 -6.71
CA TYR A 114 9.65 -8.36 -6.36
C TYR A 114 9.82 -9.25 -7.60
N MET A 115 8.97 -9.04 -8.62
CA MET A 115 9.04 -9.81 -9.87
C MET A 115 10.35 -9.58 -10.61
N LYS A 116 10.79 -8.33 -10.74
CA LYS A 116 12.06 -7.98 -11.39
C LYS A 116 13.27 -8.58 -10.67
N ARG A 117 13.27 -8.57 -9.34
CA ARG A 117 14.31 -9.22 -8.51
C ARG A 117 14.29 -10.74 -8.65
N SER A 118 13.11 -11.33 -8.75
CA SER A 118 12.94 -12.79 -8.79
C SER A 118 13.08 -13.38 -10.21
N ALA A 119 13.05 -12.56 -11.25
CA ALA A 119 13.12 -13.00 -12.65
C ALA A 119 14.31 -13.92 -12.96
N PRO A 120 15.55 -13.64 -12.50
CA PRO A 120 16.68 -14.56 -12.76
C PRO A 120 16.50 -15.93 -12.11
N LYS A 121 15.81 -16.00 -10.96
CA LYS A 121 15.58 -17.25 -10.21
C LYS A 121 14.39 -18.05 -10.77
N LEU A 122 13.49 -17.40 -11.50
CA LEU A 122 12.34 -18.03 -12.16
C LEU A 122 12.67 -18.65 -13.51
N LEU A 123 13.80 -18.25 -14.13
CA LEU A 123 14.30 -18.82 -15.40
C LEU A 123 15.22 -20.04 -15.20
N LEU A 124 15.61 -20.34 -13.95
CA LEU A 124 16.53 -21.41 -13.57
C LEU A 124 15.82 -22.62 -12.92
N ASN A 125 14.49 -22.59 -12.83
CA ASN A 125 13.61 -23.68 -12.42
C ASN A 125 12.65 -24.01 -13.57
#